data_AF-A0A1I8GKE6-F1
#
_entry.id   AF-A0A1I8GKE6-F1
#
_cell.length_a   1.000
_cell.length_b   1.000
_cell.length_c   1.000
_cell.angle_alpha   90.00
_cell.angle_beta   90.00
_cell.angle_gamma   90.00
#
_symmetry.space_group_name_H-M   'P 1'
#
loop_
_entity.id
_entity.type
_entity.pdbx_description
1 polymer ?
#
loop_
_entity_poly.entity_id
_entity_poly.type
_entity_poly.pdbx_seq_one_letter_code
_entity_poly.pdbx_strand_id
1 'polypeptide(L)'
;ARHSSSMLSSSLPVLVKLLNCPNSSLRRTVSSYLSLASAGRAQLLTSHATPLIIAACEGNLSLVGLLCQLQPHSPDAFAKHSDDLILLLRSQPVQDSRQLKRDLLRLLAAMSLATPDCLLPHARALLGQLDADTAECGLPVLVNIQRRNPAACLPLVSALSAVHPAWPLAVRSLAEIFARLLAAYP
;
A
#
# COMPACT_ATOMS: atom_id res chain seq x y z
N ALA A 1 0.51 8.48 -30.16
CA ALA A 1 0.85 8.29 -28.74
C ALA A 1 1.44 9.54 -28.03
N ARG A 2 2.12 10.48 -28.72
CA ARG A 2 2.80 11.64 -28.09
C ARG A 2 1.86 12.75 -27.56
N HIS A 3 0.68 12.96 -28.17
CA HIS A 3 -0.25 14.02 -27.76
C HIS A 3 -0.95 13.80 -26.42
N SER A 4 -1.23 12.54 -26.03
CA SER A 4 -1.88 12.27 -24.75
C SER A 4 -0.95 12.44 -23.55
N SER A 5 0.36 12.30 -23.75
CA SER A 5 1.37 12.54 -22.70
C SER A 5 1.49 14.03 -22.36
N SER A 6 1.52 14.90 -23.39
CA SER A 6 1.62 16.36 -23.18
C SER A 6 0.33 16.95 -22.58
N MET A 7 -0.84 16.45 -23.00
CA MET A 7 -2.12 16.85 -22.43
C MET A 7 -2.25 16.43 -20.96
N LEU A 8 -1.76 15.26 -20.58
CA LEU A 8 -1.74 14.84 -19.19
C LEU A 8 -0.84 15.74 -18.35
N SER A 9 0.40 16.00 -18.79
CA SER A 9 1.31 16.91 -18.08
C SER A 9 0.75 18.32 -17.92
N SER A 10 0.06 18.86 -18.94
CA SER A 10 -0.52 20.21 -18.86
C SER A 10 -1.80 20.26 -18.01
N SER A 11 -2.56 19.16 -17.96
CA SER A 11 -3.81 19.07 -17.21
C SER A 11 -3.61 18.66 -15.76
N LEU A 12 -2.46 18.09 -15.41
CA LEU A 12 -2.15 17.63 -14.05
C LEU A 12 -2.31 18.69 -12.95
N PRO A 13 -1.80 19.92 -13.11
CA PRO A 13 -1.98 20.96 -12.10
C PRO A 13 -3.46 21.30 -11.88
N VAL A 14 -4.27 21.23 -12.94
CA VAL A 14 -5.71 21.50 -12.89
C VAL A 14 -6.44 20.33 -12.23
N LEU A 15 -6.11 19.09 -12.62
CA LEU A 15 -6.70 17.88 -12.03
C LEU A 15 -6.36 17.78 -10.53
N VAL A 16 -5.12 18.07 -10.12
CA VAL A 16 -4.71 18.10 -8.71
C VAL A 16 -5.45 19.19 -7.93
N LYS A 17 -5.69 20.37 -8.52
CA LYS A 17 -6.54 21.39 -7.89
C LYS A 17 -7.99 20.94 -7.74
N LEU A 18 -8.51 20.23 -8.75
CA LEU A 18 -9.88 19.69 -8.71
C LEU A 18 -10.03 18.52 -7.72
N LEU A 19 -8.94 17.82 -7.36
CA LEU A 19 -8.93 16.83 -6.28
C LEU A 19 -9.16 17.47 -4.90
N ASN A 20 -8.82 18.75 -4.72
CA ASN A 20 -9.07 19.50 -3.49
C ASN A 20 -10.41 20.25 -3.48
N CYS A 21 -11.25 20.08 -4.52
CA CYS A 21 -12.57 20.71 -4.53
C CYS A 21 -13.52 20.04 -3.53
N PRO A 22 -14.40 20.80 -2.84
CA PRO A 22 -15.34 20.23 -1.86
C PRO A 22 -16.32 19.23 -2.49
N ASN A 23 -16.53 19.32 -3.80
CA ASN A 23 -17.43 18.43 -4.53
C ASN A 23 -16.88 17.00 -4.64
N SER A 24 -17.46 16.07 -3.87
CA SER A 24 -17.07 14.66 -3.80
C SER A 24 -17.29 13.89 -5.11
N SER A 25 -18.30 14.24 -5.92
CA SER A 25 -18.51 13.58 -7.21
C SER A 25 -17.47 14.01 -8.23
N LEU A 26 -17.10 15.30 -8.22
CA LEU A 26 -16.06 15.85 -9.09
C LEU A 26 -14.68 15.29 -8.73
N ARG A 27 -14.35 15.22 -7.44
CA ARG A 27 -13.14 14.55 -6.95
C ARG A 27 -13.06 13.09 -7.41
N ARG A 28 -14.15 12.34 -7.30
CA ARG A 28 -14.20 10.93 -7.74
C ARG A 28 -14.04 10.80 -9.25
N THR A 29 -14.70 11.64 -10.05
CA THR A 29 -14.57 11.62 -11.52
C THR A 29 -13.16 11.97 -11.97
N VAL A 30 -12.55 12.99 -11.36
CA VAL A 30 -11.17 13.37 -11.64
C VAL A 30 -10.20 12.25 -11.27
N SER A 31 -10.40 11.59 -10.13
CA SER A 31 -9.59 10.42 -9.75
C SER A 31 -9.77 9.24 -10.69
N SER A 32 -10.99 8.91 -11.09
CA SER A 32 -11.23 7.85 -12.08
C SER A 32 -10.57 8.18 -13.43
N TYR A 33 -10.65 9.45 -13.86
CA TYR A 33 -9.99 9.91 -15.08
C TYR A 33 -8.46 9.84 -14.96
N LEU A 34 -7.90 10.23 -13.81
CA LEU A 34 -6.47 10.10 -13.53
C LEU A 34 -6.04 8.64 -13.50
N SER A 35 -6.77 7.74 -12.83
CA SER A 35 -6.50 6.30 -12.80
C SER A 35 -6.49 5.68 -14.19
N LEU A 36 -7.39 6.12 -15.09
CA LEU A 36 -7.40 5.67 -16.48
C LEU A 36 -6.28 6.29 -17.32
N ALA A 37 -6.08 7.60 -17.21
CA ALA A 37 -5.14 8.32 -18.06
C ALA A 37 -3.67 8.09 -17.65
N SER A 38 -3.44 7.74 -16.39
CA SER A 38 -2.13 7.38 -15.86
C SER A 38 -1.77 5.91 -16.02
N ALA A 39 -2.67 5.07 -16.53
CA ALA A 39 -2.40 3.67 -16.78
C ALA A 39 -1.18 3.52 -17.71
N GLY A 40 -0.06 3.00 -17.17
CA GLY A 40 1.21 2.86 -17.88
C GLY A 40 2.04 4.15 -18.00
N ARG A 41 1.63 5.25 -17.35
CA ARG A 41 2.31 6.56 -17.34
C ARG A 41 2.42 7.18 -15.95
N ALA A 42 2.38 6.34 -14.92
CA ALA A 42 2.50 6.72 -13.52
C ALA A 42 3.75 7.60 -13.27
N GLN A 43 4.83 7.43 -14.04
CA GLN A 43 6.04 8.24 -13.95
C GLN A 43 5.80 9.75 -14.05
N LEU A 44 4.79 10.19 -14.82
CA LEU A 44 4.45 11.60 -14.99
C LEU A 44 3.78 12.22 -13.76
N LEU A 45 3.28 11.40 -12.82
CA LEU A 45 2.61 11.86 -11.61
C LEU A 45 3.54 11.92 -10.39
N THR A 46 4.82 11.56 -10.57
CA THR A 46 5.82 11.54 -9.48
C THR A 46 5.95 12.89 -8.78
N SER A 47 5.91 13.99 -9.54
CA SER A 47 5.89 15.36 -9.01
C SER A 47 4.64 15.71 -8.21
N HIS A 48 3.57 14.94 -8.35
CA HIS A 48 2.28 15.11 -7.68
C HIS A 48 1.89 13.91 -6.81
N ALA A 49 2.86 13.07 -6.41
CA ALA A 49 2.59 11.89 -5.59
C ALA A 49 1.98 12.24 -4.22
N THR A 50 2.54 13.23 -3.51
CA THR A 50 2.05 13.68 -2.20
C THR A 50 0.57 14.08 -2.20
N PRO A 51 0.10 15.01 -3.05
CA PRO A 51 -1.32 15.37 -3.06
C PRO A 51 -2.24 14.22 -3.48
N LEU A 52 -1.77 13.27 -4.30
CA LEU A 52 -2.55 12.07 -4.63
C LEU A 52 -2.70 11.13 -3.45
N ILE A 53 -1.64 10.97 -2.63
CA ILE A 53 -1.69 10.18 -1.41
C ILE A 53 -2.67 10.82 -0.42
N ILE A 54 -2.56 12.12 -0.20
CA ILE A 54 -3.47 12.87 0.70
C ILE A 54 -4.92 12.72 0.23
N ALA A 55 -5.21 12.90 -1.06
CA ALA A 55 -6.56 12.74 -1.59
C ALA A 55 -7.11 11.31 -1.39
N ALA A 56 -6.26 10.29 -1.48
CA ALA A 56 -6.66 8.92 -1.18
C ALA A 56 -6.99 8.75 0.32
N CYS A 57 -6.14 9.28 1.20
CA CYS A 57 -6.32 9.31 2.65
C CYS A 57 -7.59 10.06 3.09
N GLU A 58 -7.98 11.12 2.37
CA GLU A 58 -9.23 11.86 2.57
C GLU A 58 -10.49 11.12 2.09
N GLY A 59 -10.36 9.88 1.59
CA GLY A 59 -11.48 9.01 1.22
C GLY A 59 -11.65 8.79 -0.28
N ASN A 60 -10.71 9.25 -1.12
CA ASN A 60 -10.76 8.98 -2.55
C ASN A 60 -10.06 7.65 -2.91
N LEU A 61 -10.74 6.57 -2.55
CA LEU A 61 -10.20 5.21 -2.66
C LEU A 61 -9.95 4.73 -4.10
N SER A 62 -10.53 5.40 -5.10
CA SER A 62 -10.27 5.12 -6.52
C SER A 62 -8.83 5.39 -6.96
N LEU A 63 -8.08 6.15 -6.15
CA LEU A 63 -6.66 6.41 -6.35
C LEU A 63 -5.75 5.29 -5.84
N VAL A 64 -6.21 4.39 -4.95
CA VAL A 64 -5.34 3.37 -4.35
C VAL A 64 -4.68 2.47 -5.40
N GLY A 65 -5.40 2.10 -6.46
CA GLY A 65 -4.83 1.33 -7.57
C GLY A 65 -3.77 2.11 -8.36
N LEU A 66 -3.96 3.42 -8.54
CA LEU A 66 -2.97 4.31 -9.17
C LEU A 66 -1.75 4.48 -8.25
N LEU A 67 -1.95 4.62 -6.95
CA LEU A 67 -0.87 4.72 -5.96
C LEU A 67 0.03 3.47 -5.99
N CYS A 68 -0.54 2.28 -6.21
CA CYS A 68 0.25 1.04 -6.38
C CYS A 68 1.21 1.13 -7.57
N GLN A 69 0.81 1.80 -8.66
CA GLN A 69 1.68 2.02 -9.82
C GLN A 69 2.70 3.14 -9.61
N LEU A 70 2.41 4.10 -8.72
CA LEU A 70 3.29 5.21 -8.39
C LEU A 70 4.36 4.89 -7.36
N GLN A 71 4.08 3.98 -6.44
CA GLN A 71 4.99 3.59 -5.38
C GLN A 71 6.44 3.35 -5.84
N PRO A 72 6.71 2.57 -6.92
CA PRO A 72 8.08 2.31 -7.33
C PRO A 72 8.81 3.54 -7.88
N HIS A 73 8.12 4.65 -8.14
CA HIS A 73 8.69 5.84 -8.77
C HIS A 73 8.86 7.00 -7.78
N SER A 74 8.25 6.94 -6.59
CA SER A 74 8.34 7.98 -5.57
C SER A 74 8.33 7.42 -4.15
N PRO A 75 9.24 6.49 -3.78
CA PRO A 75 9.21 5.80 -2.49
C PRO A 75 9.25 6.75 -1.29
N ASP A 76 9.98 7.87 -1.40
CA ASP A 76 10.12 8.85 -0.31
C ASP A 76 8.81 9.53 0.07
N ALA A 77 7.92 9.79 -0.90
CA ALA A 77 6.61 10.40 -0.64
C ALA A 77 5.70 9.43 0.11
N PHE A 78 5.75 8.14 -0.24
CA PHE A 78 5.00 7.09 0.44
C PHE A 78 5.53 6.81 1.84
N ALA A 79 6.86 6.83 2.02
CA ALA A 79 7.48 6.66 3.34
C ALA A 79 7.03 7.73 4.35
N LYS A 80 6.84 8.98 3.91
CA LYS A 80 6.34 10.07 4.77
C LYS A 80 4.87 9.93 5.18
N HIS A 81 4.07 9.21 4.41
CA HIS A 81 2.63 9.03 4.65
C HIS A 81 2.29 7.57 5.00
N SER A 82 3.26 6.80 5.48
CA SER A 82 3.04 5.40 5.89
C SER A 82 1.94 5.28 6.93
N ASP A 83 1.90 6.22 7.87
CA ASP A 83 0.97 6.23 9.00
C ASP A 83 -0.46 6.46 8.50
N ASP A 84 -0.64 7.42 7.59
CA ASP A 84 -1.94 7.73 6.97
C ASP A 84 -2.46 6.56 6.13
N LEU A 85 -1.59 5.84 5.42
CA LEU A 85 -1.97 4.66 4.64
C LEU A 85 -2.39 3.49 5.54
N ILE A 86 -1.76 3.35 6.70
CA ILE A 86 -2.10 2.31 7.67
C ILE A 86 -3.40 2.66 8.40
N LEU A 87 -3.65 3.94 8.69
CA LEU A 87 -4.94 4.43 9.16
C LEU A 87 -6.04 4.19 8.13
N LEU A 88 -5.76 4.44 6.84
CA LEU A 88 -6.69 4.14 5.76
C LEU A 88 -6.97 2.62 5.68
N LEU A 89 -5.99 1.75 5.92
CA LEU A 89 -6.22 0.30 5.97
C LEU A 89 -7.21 -0.10 7.07
N ARG A 90 -7.26 0.64 8.19
CA ARG A 90 -8.24 0.42 9.27
C ARG A 90 -9.61 1.05 9.00
N SER A 91 -9.74 1.82 7.93
CA SER A 91 -11.01 2.50 7.62
C SER A 91 -12.06 1.51 7.15
N GLN A 92 -13.31 1.71 7.59
CA GLN A 92 -14.49 0.92 7.22
C GLN A 92 -14.61 0.65 5.70
N PRO A 93 -14.49 1.65 4.81
CA PRO A 93 -14.72 1.42 3.38
C PRO A 93 -13.64 0.55 2.72
N VAL A 94 -12.45 0.45 3.31
CA VAL A 94 -11.39 -0.45 2.85
C VAL A 94 -11.64 -1.86 3.35
N GLN A 95 -12.14 -2.01 4.58
CA GLN A 95 -12.53 -3.30 5.14
C GLN A 95 -13.73 -3.91 4.41
N ASP A 96 -14.68 -3.09 3.96
CA ASP A 96 -15.86 -3.54 3.20
C ASP A 96 -15.49 -4.01 1.78
N SER A 97 -14.42 -3.48 1.19
CA SER A 97 -13.99 -3.82 -0.18
C SER A 97 -12.74 -4.70 -0.20
N ARG A 98 -12.94 -6.00 -0.42
CA ARG A 98 -11.84 -6.99 -0.53
C ARG A 98 -10.77 -6.61 -1.56
N GLN A 99 -11.16 -6.07 -2.71
CA GLN A 99 -10.22 -5.66 -3.75
C GLN A 99 -9.35 -4.50 -3.26
N LEU A 100 -9.98 -3.52 -2.62
CA LEU A 100 -9.30 -2.31 -2.14
C LEU A 100 -8.35 -2.62 -0.98
N LYS A 101 -8.75 -3.52 -0.08
CA LYS A 101 -7.89 -4.07 0.96
C LYS A 101 -6.67 -4.78 0.37
N ARG A 102 -6.86 -5.61 -0.66
CA ARG A 102 -5.74 -6.30 -1.35
C ARG A 102 -4.81 -5.32 -2.04
N ASP A 103 -5.33 -4.32 -2.74
CA ASP A 103 -4.52 -3.32 -3.44
C ASP A 103 -3.71 -2.48 -2.44
N LEU A 104 -4.31 -2.07 -1.34
CA LEU A 104 -3.60 -1.36 -0.27
C LEU A 104 -2.53 -2.22 0.40
N LEU A 105 -2.81 -3.51 0.66
CA LEU A 105 -1.80 -4.44 1.19
C LEU A 105 -0.64 -4.65 0.21
N ARG A 106 -0.92 -4.71 -1.10
CA ARG A 106 0.12 -4.77 -2.14
C ARG A 106 0.94 -3.48 -2.18
N LEU A 107 0.31 -2.31 -2.00
CA LEU A 107 1.01 -1.04 -1.88
C LEU A 107 1.99 -1.08 -0.70
N LEU A 108 1.51 -1.51 0.48
CA LEU A 108 2.34 -1.65 1.67
C LEU A 108 3.46 -2.69 1.48
N ALA A 109 3.20 -3.78 0.76
CA ALA A 109 4.22 -4.77 0.43
C ALA A 109 5.31 -4.16 -0.46
N ALA A 110 4.95 -3.37 -1.46
CA ALA A 110 5.89 -2.66 -2.31
C ALA A 110 6.66 -1.58 -1.52
N MET A 111 6.01 -0.86 -0.61
CA MET A 111 6.65 0.07 0.32
C MET A 111 7.66 -0.63 1.23
N SER A 112 7.32 -1.82 1.74
CA SER A 112 8.22 -2.60 2.62
C SER A 112 9.48 -3.09 1.91
N LEU A 113 9.45 -3.25 0.57
CA LEU A 113 10.63 -3.57 -0.22
C LEU A 113 11.57 -2.36 -0.34
N ALA A 114 11.01 -1.15 -0.45
CA ALA A 114 11.79 0.07 -0.61
C ALA A 114 12.28 0.64 0.73
N THR A 115 11.38 0.78 1.70
CA THR A 115 11.61 1.43 3.00
C THR A 115 10.94 0.64 4.13
N PRO A 116 11.53 -0.50 4.54
CA PRO A 116 10.96 -1.37 5.58
C PRO A 116 10.87 -0.72 6.97
N ASP A 117 11.77 0.23 7.28
CA ASP A 117 11.88 0.83 8.62
C ASP A 117 10.63 1.64 9.01
N CYS A 118 9.94 2.26 8.05
CA CYS A 118 8.70 3.01 8.28
C CYS A 118 7.51 2.12 8.68
N LEU A 119 7.52 0.85 8.27
CA LEU A 119 6.42 -0.09 8.52
C LEU A 119 6.62 -0.97 9.75
N LEU A 120 7.84 -0.97 10.31
CA LEU A 120 8.21 -1.71 11.51
C LEU A 120 7.29 -1.44 12.72
N PRO A 121 6.97 -0.18 13.10
CA PRO A 121 6.07 0.08 14.22
C PRO A 121 4.63 -0.42 13.99
N HIS A 122 4.25 -0.66 12.73
CA HIS A 122 2.91 -1.02 12.33
C HIS A 122 2.72 -2.52 12.06
N ALA A 123 3.78 -3.32 12.14
CA ALA A 123 3.75 -4.75 11.81
C ALA A 123 2.68 -5.54 12.60
N ARG A 124 2.50 -5.24 13.89
CA ARG A 124 1.47 -5.87 14.73
C ARG A 124 0.05 -5.47 14.32
N ALA A 125 -0.14 -4.20 13.95
CA ALA A 125 -1.43 -3.71 13.49
C ALA A 125 -1.82 -4.35 12.16
N LEU A 126 -0.86 -4.51 11.23
CA LEU A 126 -1.09 -5.17 9.95
C LEU A 126 -1.51 -6.63 10.15
N LEU A 127 -0.86 -7.35 11.07
CA LEU A 127 -1.23 -8.72 11.43
C LEU A 127 -2.67 -8.82 11.94
N GLY A 128 -3.11 -7.89 12.78
CA GLY A 128 -4.50 -7.84 13.27
C GLY A 128 -5.54 -7.42 12.23
N GLN A 129 -5.14 -7.02 11.03
CA GLN A 129 -6.04 -6.65 9.94
C GLN A 129 -6.02 -7.66 8.79
N LEU A 130 -5.19 -8.69 8.88
CA LEU A 130 -5.07 -9.73 7.88
C LEU A 130 -6.10 -10.83 8.11
N ASP A 131 -6.73 -11.26 7.02
CA ASP A 131 -7.65 -12.39 6.96
C ASP A 131 -7.07 -13.46 6.02
N ALA A 132 -7.61 -14.68 6.03
CA ALA A 132 -7.13 -15.78 5.18
C ALA A 132 -7.02 -15.41 3.68
N ASP A 133 -7.97 -14.60 3.19
CA ASP A 133 -8.02 -14.15 1.80
C ASP A 133 -7.00 -13.05 1.46
N THR A 134 -6.52 -12.31 2.46
CA THR A 134 -5.62 -11.16 2.29
C THR A 134 -4.20 -11.44 2.79
N ALA A 135 -4.00 -12.56 3.48
CA ALA A 135 -2.74 -13.05 4.01
C ALA A 135 -1.63 -13.09 2.94
N GLU A 136 -1.94 -13.55 1.72
CA GLU A 136 -0.96 -13.61 0.61
C GLU A 136 -0.39 -12.23 0.24
N CYS A 137 -1.18 -11.17 0.36
CA CYS A 137 -0.79 -9.82 -0.02
C CYS A 137 -0.08 -9.09 1.14
N GLY A 138 -0.49 -9.33 2.38
CA GLY A 138 0.08 -8.66 3.55
C GLY A 138 1.28 -9.36 4.20
N LEU A 139 1.37 -10.69 4.17
CA LEU A 139 2.52 -11.40 4.73
C LEU A 139 3.87 -11.03 4.10
N PRO A 140 3.98 -10.74 2.78
CA PRO A 140 5.20 -10.22 2.20
C PRO A 140 5.73 -8.95 2.90
N VAL A 141 4.85 -8.10 3.44
CA VAL A 141 5.24 -6.92 4.24
C VAL A 141 6.05 -7.37 5.46
N LEU A 142 5.54 -8.36 6.20
CA LEU A 142 6.20 -8.89 7.38
C LEU A 142 7.52 -9.60 7.05
N VAL A 143 7.56 -10.36 5.95
CA VAL A 143 8.79 -11.00 5.45
C VAL A 143 9.87 -9.95 5.15
N ASN A 144 9.50 -8.83 4.53
CA ASN A 144 10.45 -7.77 4.17
C ASN A 144 10.94 -6.99 5.39
N ILE A 145 10.07 -6.74 6.37
CA ILE A 145 10.48 -6.18 7.68
C ILE A 145 11.47 -7.13 8.36
N GLN A 146 11.19 -8.43 8.36
CA GLN A 146 12.07 -9.43 8.95
C GLN A 146 13.45 -9.52 8.26
N ARG A 147 13.50 -9.40 6.93
CA ARG A 147 14.77 -9.35 6.18
C ARG A 147 15.67 -8.22 6.68
N ARG A 148 15.09 -7.09 7.06
CA ARG A 148 15.83 -5.92 7.53
C ARG A 148 16.13 -5.98 9.02
N ASN A 149 15.17 -6.44 9.83
CA ASN A 149 15.31 -6.55 11.28
C ASN A 149 14.61 -7.81 11.80
N PRO A 150 15.34 -8.94 11.96
CA PRO A 150 14.75 -10.20 12.41
C PRO A 150 14.21 -10.13 13.85
N ALA A 151 14.78 -9.28 14.70
CA ALA A 151 14.37 -9.12 16.09
C ALA A 151 12.97 -8.48 16.22
N ALA A 152 12.58 -7.62 15.27
CA ALA A 152 11.27 -6.96 15.28
C ALA A 152 10.11 -7.95 15.06
N CYS A 153 10.39 -9.11 14.45
CA CYS A 153 9.39 -10.15 14.21
C CYS A 153 9.25 -11.15 15.36
N LEU A 154 10.20 -11.23 16.30
CA LEU A 154 10.12 -12.11 17.49
C LEU A 154 8.80 -11.98 18.26
N PRO A 155 8.30 -10.78 18.61
CA PRO A 155 7.02 -10.65 19.32
C PRO A 155 5.79 -10.98 18.44
N LEU A 156 5.96 -11.08 17.12
CA LEU A 156 4.89 -11.43 16.18
C LEU A 156 4.80 -12.93 15.92
N VAL A 157 5.84 -13.71 16.27
CA VAL A 157 5.91 -15.16 16.00
C VAL A 157 4.77 -15.92 16.67
N SER A 158 4.47 -15.61 17.93
CA SER A 158 3.37 -16.25 18.67
C SER A 158 2.02 -15.95 18.01
N ALA A 159 1.80 -14.71 17.58
CA ALA A 159 0.59 -14.31 16.85
C ALA A 159 0.51 -15.00 15.47
N LEU A 160 1.62 -15.09 14.73
CA LEU A 160 1.68 -15.81 13.46
C LEU A 160 1.42 -17.31 13.62
N SER A 161 1.96 -17.93 14.68
CA SER A 161 1.74 -19.36 14.95
C SER A 161 0.28 -19.69 15.30
N ALA A 162 -0.42 -18.77 15.97
CA ALA A 162 -1.85 -18.94 16.26
C ALA A 162 -2.71 -18.88 14.99
N VAL A 163 -2.28 -18.11 13.98
CA VAL A 163 -3.06 -17.87 12.75
C VAL A 163 -2.61 -18.76 11.59
N HIS A 164 -1.41 -19.35 11.66
CA HIS A 164 -0.87 -20.32 10.69
C HIS A 164 -1.86 -21.41 10.22
N PRO A 165 -2.61 -22.11 11.10
CA PRO A 165 -3.54 -23.16 10.64
C PRO A 165 -4.71 -22.62 9.81
N ALA A 166 -5.03 -21.33 9.91
CA ALA A 166 -6.15 -20.72 9.19
C ALA A 166 -5.77 -20.23 7.78
N TRP A 167 -4.47 -20.14 7.45
CA TRP A 167 -3.97 -19.46 6.24
C TRP A 167 -3.22 -20.41 5.29
N PRO A 168 -3.89 -21.39 4.66
CA PRO A 168 -3.24 -22.41 3.83
C PRO A 168 -2.54 -21.83 2.59
N LEU A 169 -3.05 -20.72 2.04
CA LEU A 169 -2.46 -20.01 0.90
C LEU A 169 -1.19 -19.22 1.25
N ALA A 170 -0.98 -18.96 2.53
CA ALA A 170 0.10 -18.12 3.03
C ALA A 170 1.26 -18.93 3.63
N VAL A 171 1.20 -20.27 3.54
CA VAL A 171 2.17 -21.22 4.11
C VAL A 171 3.59 -20.97 3.61
N ARG A 172 3.79 -20.59 2.34
CA ARG A 172 5.13 -20.31 1.81
C ARG A 172 5.78 -19.10 2.49
N SER A 173 5.01 -18.04 2.69
CA SER A 173 5.47 -16.80 3.35
C SER A 173 5.74 -17.06 4.83
N LEU A 174 4.87 -17.82 5.50
CA LEU A 174 5.05 -18.22 6.89
C LEU A 174 6.28 -19.11 7.07
N ALA A 175 6.47 -20.10 6.19
CA ALA A 175 7.65 -20.96 6.21
C ALA A 175 8.94 -20.15 6.00
N GLU A 176 8.95 -19.16 5.10
CA GLU A 176 10.10 -18.26 4.94
C GLU A 176 10.38 -17.46 6.23
N ILE A 177 9.33 -17.01 6.93
CA ILE A 177 9.46 -16.29 8.21
C ILE A 177 10.05 -17.20 9.29
N PHE A 178 9.46 -18.37 9.51
CA PHE A 178 9.91 -19.32 10.54
C PHE A 178 11.32 -19.85 10.26
N ALA A 179 11.63 -20.22 9.01
CA ALA A 179 12.95 -20.71 8.63
C ALA A 179 14.04 -19.66 8.89
N ARG A 180 13.75 -18.37 8.63
CA ARG A 180 14.70 -17.29 8.91
C ARG A 180 14.87 -16.97 10.38
N LEU A 181 13.82 -17.10 11.18
CA LEU A 181 13.94 -16.95 12.64
C LEU A 181 14.84 -18.03 13.23
N LEU A 182 14.65 -19.28 12.80
CA LEU A 182 15.49 -20.42 13.19
C LEU A 182 16.95 -20.24 12.73
N ALA A 183 17.17 -19.65 11.54
CA ALA A 183 18.53 -19.38 11.05
C ALA A 183 19.21 -18.20 11.76
N ALA A 184 18.45 -17.21 12.24
CA ALA A 184 18.98 -16.03 12.94
C ALA A 184 19.31 -16.29 14.41
N TYR A 185 18.68 -17.30 15.02
CA TYR A 185 18.91 -17.73 16.40
C TYR A 185 19.10 -19.26 16.44
N PRO A 186 20.33 -19.76 16.23
CA PRO A 186 20.67 -21.18 16.33
C PRO A 186 20.66 -21.72 17.77
#